data_AF-A0AAW0C7Q4-F1
#
_entry.id   AF-A0AAW0C7Q4-F1
#
_cell.length_a   1.000
_cell.length_b   1.000
_cell.length_c   1.000
_cell.angle_alpha   90.00
_cell.angle_beta   90.00
_cell.angle_gamma   90.00
#
_symmetry.space_group_name_H-M   'P 1'
#
loop_
_entity.id
_entity.type
_entity.pdbx_description
1 polymer ?
#
loop_
_entity_poly.entity_id
_entity_poly.type
_entity_poly.pdbx_seq_one_letter_code
_entity_poly.pdbx_strand_id
1 'polypeptide(L)'
;SQALTARDHFHPRWYIRCVMYLVAFLHTKHRVTFRAAALILVCAAFLFTCFVGNMVDPIKVPETLKTVFSRFEIKDNFVVNPTCFRCHYVLEPDVASDTFCPECNAEVFGAAWQTADNPARVQKRKPQLVSPVQLLSEGLKDFFRRPGMVAAVNSWKHRTVVEGELKCMQDAAVWKTIKDANGHSFFFGPGVDEEIRLGVSFSLDWYARSKSSFASSGSSGAMSF
;
A
#
# COMPACT_ATOMS: atom_id res chain seq x y z
N SER A 1 -35.65 8.49 -10.74
CA SER A 1 -35.19 9.40 -9.68
C SER A 1 -34.78 8.55 -8.48
N GLN A 2 -33.51 8.13 -8.42
CA GLN A 2 -32.94 7.35 -7.31
C GLN A 2 -31.58 7.97 -6.99
N ALA A 3 -31.62 9.00 -6.16
CA ALA A 3 -30.46 9.75 -5.69
C ALA A 3 -30.42 9.75 -4.16
N LEU A 4 -30.44 8.56 -3.54
CA LEU A 4 -30.36 8.39 -2.09
C LEU A 4 -29.81 7.00 -1.77
N THR A 5 -28.47 6.85 -1.67
CA THR A 5 -27.76 5.89 -0.78
C THR A 5 -26.22 6.01 -0.93
N ALA A 6 -25.68 7.22 -0.74
CA ALA A 6 -24.23 7.43 -0.55
C ALA A 6 -23.92 8.14 0.78
N ARG A 7 -24.93 8.34 1.64
CA ARG A 7 -24.83 9.25 2.80
C ARG A 7 -24.59 8.58 4.16
N ASP A 8 -24.59 7.25 4.22
CA ASP A 8 -24.51 6.51 5.50
C ASP A 8 -23.07 6.19 5.96
N HIS A 9 -22.04 6.56 5.19
CA HIS A 9 -20.64 6.26 5.55
C HIS A 9 -19.99 7.37 6.39
N PHE A 10 -20.50 8.59 6.30
CA PHE A 10 -19.93 9.75 6.97
C PHE A 10 -20.57 10.00 8.32
N HIS A 11 -19.78 10.52 9.27
CA HIS A 11 -20.31 10.91 10.57
C HIS A 11 -21.42 11.96 10.41
N PRO A 12 -22.60 11.79 11.04
CA PRO A 12 -23.76 12.68 10.82
C PRO A 12 -23.43 14.14 11.12
N ARG A 13 -22.65 14.37 12.18
CA ARG A 13 -22.24 15.71 12.62
C ARG A 13 -21.06 16.25 11.81
N TRP A 14 -21.22 17.44 11.21
CA TRP A 14 -20.24 18.08 10.32
C TRP A 14 -18.90 18.39 11.00
N TYR A 15 -18.92 18.81 12.26
CA TYR A 15 -17.71 19.19 13.00
C TYR A 15 -16.80 17.98 13.28
N ILE A 16 -17.38 16.79 13.50
CA ILE A 16 -16.60 15.55 13.62
C ILE A 16 -16.00 15.19 12.25
N ARG A 17 -16.69 15.43 11.14
CA ARG A 17 -16.12 15.25 9.80
C ARG A 17 -14.91 16.15 9.55
N CYS A 18 -14.94 17.41 10.01
CA CYS A 18 -13.80 18.31 9.92
C CYS A 18 -12.58 17.79 10.68
N VAL A 19 -12.79 17.30 11.92
CA VAL A 19 -11.69 16.71 12.71
C VAL A 19 -11.15 15.43 12.05
N MET A 20 -12.04 14.56 11.57
CA MET A 20 -11.62 13.36 10.84
C MET A 20 -10.78 13.72 9.61
N TYR A 21 -11.20 14.72 8.83
CA TYR A 21 -10.47 15.17 7.64
C TYR A 21 -9.10 15.76 8.01
N LEU A 22 -9.03 16.58 9.06
CA LEU A 22 -7.78 17.13 9.57
C LEU A 22 -6.80 16.02 9.97
N VAL A 23 -7.28 15.02 10.71
CA VAL A 23 -6.45 13.88 11.14
C VAL A 23 -5.97 13.07 9.93
N ALA A 24 -6.83 12.82 8.94
CA ALA A 24 -6.45 12.14 7.71
C ALA A 24 -5.40 12.93 6.93
N PHE A 25 -5.58 14.25 6.79
CA PHE A 25 -4.62 15.14 6.11
C PHE A 25 -3.28 15.21 6.83
N LEU A 26 -3.27 15.34 8.16
CA LEU A 26 -2.05 15.36 8.96
C LEU A 26 -1.28 14.05 8.84
N HIS A 27 -1.98 12.92 8.81
CA HIS A 27 -1.35 11.63 8.61
C HIS A 27 -0.75 11.50 7.19
N THR A 28 -1.52 11.80 6.15
CA THR A 28 -1.08 11.59 4.76
C THR A 28 -0.03 12.59 4.31
N LYS A 29 -0.15 13.87 4.69
CA LYS A 29 0.78 14.92 4.24
C LYS A 29 1.96 15.12 5.19
N HIS A 30 1.74 15.04 6.50
CA HIS A 30 2.74 15.36 7.51
C HIS A 30 3.28 14.13 8.25
N ARG A 31 2.89 12.92 7.83
CA ARG A 31 3.37 11.64 8.40
C ARG A 31 3.18 11.54 9.92
N VAL A 32 2.12 12.16 10.44
CA VAL A 32 1.78 12.09 11.87
C VAL A 32 1.55 10.63 12.26
N THR A 33 2.17 10.19 13.35
CA THR A 33 2.11 8.79 13.78
C THR A 33 0.68 8.34 14.12
N PHE A 34 0.39 7.04 13.99
CA PHE A 34 -0.91 6.46 14.37
C PHE A 34 -1.31 6.79 15.82
N ARG A 35 -0.33 6.80 16.74
CA ARG A 35 -0.58 7.15 18.15
C ARG A 35 -0.97 8.61 18.32
N ALA A 36 -0.26 9.53 17.66
CA ALA A 36 -0.59 10.95 17.70
C ALA A 36 -1.96 11.22 17.05
N ALA A 37 -2.29 10.57 15.94
CA ALA A 37 -3.61 10.65 15.31
C ALA A 37 -4.73 10.16 16.25
N ALA A 38 -4.53 9.03 16.94
CA ALA A 38 -5.48 8.52 17.93
C ALA A 38 -5.66 9.49 19.11
N LEU A 39 -4.58 10.07 19.63
CA LEU A 39 -4.64 11.08 20.69
C LEU A 39 -5.45 12.30 20.26
N ILE A 40 -5.24 12.82 19.05
CA ILE A 40 -6.01 13.96 18.52
C ILE A 40 -7.51 13.61 18.47
N LEU A 41 -7.85 12.40 18.00
CA LEU A 41 -9.24 11.95 17.92
C LEU A 41 -9.90 11.80 19.30
N VAL A 42 -9.20 11.21 20.27
CA VAL A 42 -9.69 11.06 21.65
C VAL A 42 -9.85 12.42 22.34
N CYS A 43 -8.86 13.31 22.20
CA CYS A 43 -8.95 14.67 22.74
C CYS A 43 -10.13 15.44 22.12
N ALA A 44 -10.32 15.34 20.80
CA ALA A 44 -11.47 15.96 20.14
C ALA A 44 -12.80 15.37 20.62
N ALA A 45 -12.88 14.05 20.79
CA ALA A 45 -14.06 13.39 21.35
C ALA A 45 -14.38 13.93 22.75
N PHE A 46 -13.37 14.01 23.62
CA PHE A 46 -13.51 14.55 24.97
C PHE A 46 -13.98 16.00 24.97
N LEU A 47 -13.37 16.86 24.15
CA LEU A 47 -13.78 18.26 24.01
C LEU A 47 -15.23 18.38 23.52
N PHE A 48 -15.65 17.59 22.54
CA PHE A 48 -17.03 17.62 22.08
C PHE A 48 -18.00 17.13 23.16
N THR A 49 -17.65 16.08 23.92
CA THR A 49 -18.48 15.59 25.01
C THR A 49 -18.60 16.62 26.15
N CYS A 50 -17.50 17.27 26.53
CA CYS A 50 -17.52 18.24 27.63
C CYS A 50 -18.15 19.59 27.25
N PHE A 51 -17.90 20.10 26.04
CA PHE A 51 -18.34 21.44 25.63
C PHE A 51 -19.67 21.45 24.85
N VAL A 52 -20.06 20.33 24.21
CA VAL A 52 -21.31 20.20 23.44
C VAL A 52 -22.33 19.29 24.16
N GLY A 53 -21.96 18.77 25.33
CA GLY A 53 -22.63 17.71 26.11
C GLY A 53 -24.03 17.97 26.66
N ASN A 54 -24.79 18.93 26.14
CA ASN A 54 -26.22 19.09 26.45
C ASN A 54 -27.16 18.64 25.32
N MET A 55 -26.65 18.06 24.23
CA MET A 55 -27.50 17.60 23.11
C MET A 55 -27.31 16.10 22.84
N VAL A 56 -28.09 15.33 23.59
CA VAL A 56 -28.76 14.06 23.26
C VAL A 56 -28.28 13.40 21.95
N ASP A 57 -27.24 12.57 22.08
CA ASP A 57 -27.16 11.21 21.56
C ASP A 57 -25.74 10.69 21.82
N PRO A 58 -25.54 9.41 22.22
CA PRO A 58 -24.22 8.80 22.34
C PRO A 58 -23.66 8.52 20.93
N ILE A 59 -23.37 9.57 20.15
CA ILE A 59 -22.79 9.39 18.82
C ILE A 59 -21.29 9.11 18.98
N LYS A 60 -20.90 7.89 18.63
CA LYS A 60 -19.54 7.36 18.77
C LYS A 60 -18.57 8.07 17.81
N VAL A 61 -17.72 8.92 18.36
CA VAL A 61 -16.59 9.53 17.65
C VAL A 61 -15.57 8.44 17.29
N PRO A 62 -14.99 8.44 16.08
CA PRO A 62 -13.90 7.53 15.74
C PRO A 62 -12.69 7.76 16.66
N GLU A 63 -12.24 6.71 17.35
CA GLU A 63 -11.07 6.78 18.25
C GLU A 63 -9.76 6.34 17.58
N THR A 64 -9.86 5.74 16.38
CA THR A 64 -8.71 5.21 15.66
C THR A 64 -8.63 5.74 14.24
N LEU A 65 -7.40 5.93 13.75
CA LEU A 65 -7.15 6.31 12.36
C LEU A 65 -7.72 5.30 11.37
N LYS A 66 -7.71 4.00 11.73
CA LYS A 66 -8.32 2.93 10.92
C LYS A 66 -9.82 3.16 10.69
N THR A 67 -10.55 3.56 11.73
CA THR A 67 -11.97 3.92 11.60
C THR A 67 -12.15 5.16 10.72
N VAL A 68 -11.27 6.15 10.83
CA VAL A 68 -11.30 7.35 9.98
C VAL A 68 -11.08 6.99 8.51
N PHE A 69 -10.05 6.19 8.20
CA PHE A 69 -9.76 5.76 6.84
C PHE A 69 -10.87 4.91 6.25
N SER A 70 -11.41 3.97 7.03
CA SER A 70 -12.55 3.16 6.62
C SER A 70 -13.79 4.00 6.30
N ARG A 71 -14.05 5.07 7.05
CA ARG A 71 -15.22 5.95 6.81
C ARG A 71 -15.03 6.91 5.63
N PHE A 72 -13.79 7.29 5.33
CA PHE A 72 -13.48 8.08 4.14
C PHE A 72 -13.20 7.23 2.91
N GLU A 73 -13.26 5.90 3.03
CA GLU A 73 -12.86 4.95 1.99
C GLU A 73 -11.45 5.23 1.47
N ILE A 74 -10.57 5.77 2.35
CA ILE A 74 -9.16 5.92 2.05
C ILE A 74 -8.57 4.52 2.09
N LYS A 75 -8.29 4.00 0.90
CA LYS A 75 -7.65 2.70 0.69
C LYS A 75 -6.19 2.92 0.33
N ASP A 76 -5.35 2.02 0.82
CA ASP A 76 -4.00 1.89 0.32
C ASP A 76 -4.03 1.27 -1.08
N ASN A 77 -3.09 1.64 -1.95
CA ASN A 77 -2.95 1.08 -3.31
C ASN A 77 -2.20 -0.26 -3.32
N PHE A 78 -2.12 -0.94 -2.18
CA PHE A 78 -1.50 -2.25 -2.04
C PHE A 78 -2.46 -3.20 -1.34
N VAL A 79 -2.36 -4.48 -1.68
CA VAL A 79 -3.08 -5.57 -1.02
C VAL A 79 -2.14 -6.21 -0.01
N VAL A 80 -2.64 -6.52 1.18
CA VAL A 80 -1.84 -7.21 2.20
C VAL A 80 -2.06 -8.71 2.06
N ASN A 81 -1.04 -9.42 1.60
CA ASN A 81 -1.11 -10.85 1.33
C ASN A 81 -0.45 -11.65 2.47
N PRO A 82 -1.00 -12.82 2.84
CA PRO A 82 -0.31 -13.77 3.71
C PRO A 82 1.01 -14.21 3.07
N THR A 83 2.05 -14.33 3.87
CA THR A 83 3.37 -14.78 3.41
C THR A 83 3.85 -15.91 4.29
N CYS A 84 4.39 -16.96 3.68
CA CYS A 84 5.01 -18.02 4.44
C CYS A 84 6.22 -17.48 5.22
N PHE A 85 6.22 -17.64 6.54
CA PHE A 85 7.33 -17.18 7.39
C PHE A 85 8.64 -17.97 7.17
N ARG A 86 8.58 -19.12 6.50
CA ARG A 86 9.73 -20.03 6.30
C ARG A 86 10.41 -19.85 4.95
N CYS A 87 9.63 -19.80 3.86
CA CYS A 87 10.16 -19.69 2.49
C CYS A 87 9.78 -18.39 1.77
N HIS A 88 9.04 -17.50 2.44
CA HIS A 88 8.58 -16.22 1.88
C HIS A 88 7.68 -16.31 0.65
N TYR A 89 7.12 -17.49 0.35
CA TYR A 89 6.06 -17.63 -0.65
C TYR A 89 4.85 -16.76 -0.29
N VAL A 90 4.39 -15.95 -1.25
CA VAL A 90 3.26 -15.02 -1.08
C VAL A 90 1.98 -15.71 -1.56
N LEU A 91 0.98 -15.79 -0.69
CA LEU A 91 -0.32 -16.40 -0.99
C LEU A 91 -1.31 -15.33 -1.46
N GLU A 92 -2.40 -15.77 -2.09
CA GLU A 92 -3.54 -14.88 -2.38
C GLU A 92 -4.20 -14.35 -1.09
N PRO A 93 -4.82 -13.16 -1.13
CA PRO A 93 -5.38 -12.52 0.07
C PRO A 93 -6.53 -13.31 0.72
N ASP A 94 -7.29 -14.07 -0.07
CA ASP A 94 -8.53 -14.74 0.35
C ASP A 94 -8.37 -16.25 0.66
N VAL A 95 -7.13 -16.70 0.91
CA VAL A 95 -6.87 -18.09 1.27
C VAL A 95 -7.43 -18.46 2.64
N ALA A 96 -7.90 -19.70 2.77
CA ALA A 96 -8.47 -20.20 4.01
C ALA A 96 -7.42 -20.26 5.14
N SER A 97 -7.85 -20.07 6.38
CA SER A 97 -6.95 -19.91 7.53
C SER A 97 -6.27 -21.20 8.01
N ASP A 98 -6.61 -22.33 7.41
CA ASP A 98 -6.03 -23.66 7.57
C ASP A 98 -5.07 -24.02 6.42
N THR A 99 -4.82 -23.09 5.49
CA THR A 99 -3.93 -23.31 4.34
C THR A 99 -2.48 -23.45 4.78
N PHE A 100 -1.82 -24.48 4.27
CA PHE A 100 -0.37 -24.69 4.38
C PHE A 100 0.34 -24.09 3.17
N CYS A 101 1.60 -23.71 3.35
CA CYS A 101 2.40 -23.17 2.27
C CYS A 101 2.62 -24.25 1.17
N PRO A 102 2.37 -23.95 -0.12
CA PRO A 102 2.51 -24.93 -1.19
C PRO A 102 3.96 -25.38 -1.43
N GLU A 103 4.95 -24.53 -1.14
CA GLU A 103 6.37 -24.81 -1.40
C GLU A 103 7.05 -25.61 -0.28
N CYS A 104 6.74 -25.30 0.98
CA CYS A 104 7.46 -25.86 2.13
C CYS A 104 6.57 -26.54 3.17
N ASN A 105 5.26 -26.61 2.91
CA ASN A 105 4.24 -27.22 3.76
C ASN A 105 4.23 -26.71 5.22
N ALA A 106 4.67 -25.47 5.45
CA ALA A 106 4.61 -24.82 6.75
C ALA A 106 3.24 -24.19 7.00
N GLU A 107 2.80 -24.15 8.26
CA GLU A 107 1.58 -23.44 8.67
C GLU A 107 1.72 -21.93 8.42
N VAL A 108 0.90 -21.36 7.54
CA VAL A 108 0.97 -19.91 7.24
C VAL A 108 0.29 -19.09 8.33
N PHE A 109 -0.74 -19.66 8.94
CA PHE A 109 -1.57 -19.01 9.95
C PHE A 109 -1.23 -19.55 11.34
N GLY A 110 -1.05 -18.65 12.31
CA GLY A 110 -0.78 -19.05 13.69
C GLY A 110 -2.00 -19.69 14.36
N ALA A 111 -1.77 -20.32 15.51
CA ALA A 111 -2.84 -20.89 16.32
C ALA A 111 -3.92 -19.86 16.64
N ALA A 112 -5.18 -20.29 16.67
CA ALA A 112 -6.27 -19.47 17.19
C ALA A 112 -6.10 -19.37 18.70
N TRP A 113 -5.98 -18.15 19.23
CA TRP A 113 -5.91 -17.93 20.66
C TRP A 113 -7.31 -17.58 21.17
N GLN A 114 -7.81 -18.36 22.12
CA GLN A 114 -9.02 -18.01 22.86
C GLN A 114 -8.61 -17.04 23.98
N THR A 115 -9.18 -15.84 23.97
CA THR A 115 -9.09 -14.96 25.14
C THR A 115 -9.98 -15.53 26.24
N ALA A 116 -9.41 -15.78 27.43
CA ALA A 116 -10.13 -16.28 28.60
C ALA A 116 -11.37 -15.43 28.94
N ASP A 117 -11.35 -14.14 28.59
CA ASP A 117 -12.41 -13.18 28.90
C ASP A 117 -13.67 -13.29 28.04
N ASN A 118 -13.67 -14.06 26.93
CA ASN A 118 -14.88 -14.24 26.13
C ASN A 118 -14.84 -15.49 25.21
N PRO A 119 -15.33 -16.66 25.65
CA PRO A 119 -15.27 -17.91 24.88
C PRO A 119 -16.13 -17.89 23.60
N ALA A 120 -17.09 -16.97 23.47
CA ALA A 120 -17.91 -16.82 22.28
C ALA A 120 -17.19 -16.08 21.12
N ARG A 121 -16.04 -15.45 21.38
CA ARG A 121 -15.31 -14.66 20.39
C ARG A 121 -14.10 -15.43 19.87
N VAL A 122 -14.34 -16.45 19.05
CA VAL A 122 -13.26 -17.13 18.31
C VAL A 122 -12.58 -16.10 17.39
N GLN A 123 -11.37 -15.65 17.74
CA GLN A 123 -10.58 -14.84 16.82
C GLN A 123 -10.12 -15.72 15.66
N LYS A 124 -10.38 -15.25 14.43
CA LYS A 124 -9.84 -15.86 13.21
C LYS A 124 -8.31 -15.98 13.35
N ARG A 125 -7.76 -17.12 12.93
CA ARG A 125 -6.32 -17.32 12.86
C ARG A 125 -5.72 -16.23 11.97
N LYS A 126 -4.65 -15.60 12.44
CA LYS A 126 -3.96 -14.54 11.70
C LYS A 126 -2.73 -15.11 11.01
N PRO A 127 -2.37 -14.63 9.81
CA PRO A 127 -1.11 -14.97 9.19
C PRO A 127 0.05 -14.65 10.13
N GLN A 128 1.06 -15.52 10.18
CA GLN A 128 2.25 -15.28 10.99
C GLN A 128 3.14 -14.18 10.39
N LEU A 129 3.13 -14.06 9.05
CA LEU A 129 3.81 -13.02 8.30
C LEU A 129 2.88 -12.51 7.18
N VAL A 130 2.93 -11.21 6.91
CA VAL A 130 2.19 -10.56 5.83
C VAL A 130 3.12 -9.65 5.03
N SER A 131 2.89 -9.56 3.73
CA SER A 131 3.60 -8.63 2.86
C SER A 131 2.60 -7.71 2.16
N PRO A 132 2.86 -6.39 2.10
CA PRO A 132 2.14 -5.53 1.19
C PRO A 132 2.58 -5.83 -0.25
N VAL A 133 1.62 -6.05 -1.13
CA VAL A 133 1.82 -6.36 -2.54
C VAL A 133 1.11 -5.29 -3.36
N GLN A 134 1.86 -4.64 -4.25
CA GLN A 134 1.30 -3.77 -5.27
C GLN A 134 1.86 -4.24 -6.62
N LEU A 135 0.97 -4.54 -7.56
CA LEU A 135 1.41 -4.95 -8.89
C LEU A 135 2.06 -3.76 -9.59
N LEU A 136 3.19 -4.01 -10.27
CA LEU A 136 3.85 -2.97 -11.06
C LEU A 136 2.90 -2.36 -12.09
N SER A 137 2.07 -3.19 -12.71
CA SER A 137 1.06 -2.76 -13.68
C SER A 137 0.06 -1.75 -13.09
N GLU A 138 -0.31 -1.88 -11.82
CA GLU A 138 -1.17 -0.92 -11.13
C GLU A 138 -0.43 0.38 -10.84
N GLY A 139 0.81 0.29 -10.35
CA GLY A 139 1.66 1.47 -10.16
C GLY A 139 1.93 2.24 -11.45
N LEU A 140 2.11 1.53 -12.57
CA LEU A 140 2.33 2.12 -13.89
C LEU A 140 1.10 2.88 -14.39
N LYS A 141 -0.13 2.42 -14.12
CA LYS A 141 -1.35 3.15 -14.47
C LYS A 141 -1.36 4.53 -13.84
N ASP A 142 -1.09 4.61 -12.54
CA ASP A 142 -1.04 5.90 -11.83
C ASP A 142 0.15 6.75 -12.26
N PHE A 143 1.27 6.13 -12.59
CA PHE A 143 2.44 6.80 -13.15
C PHE A 143 2.10 7.51 -14.47
N PHE A 144 1.49 6.81 -15.44
CA PHE A 144 1.17 7.36 -16.76
C PHE A 144 -0.04 8.30 -16.78
N ARG A 145 -0.93 8.26 -15.77
CA ARG A 145 -2.02 9.25 -15.62
C ARG A 145 -1.52 10.68 -15.39
N ARG A 146 -0.27 10.85 -14.97
CA ARG A 146 0.31 12.18 -14.75
C ARG A 146 0.46 12.92 -16.10
N PRO A 147 -0.07 14.16 -16.23
CA PRO A 147 0.08 14.95 -17.44
C PRO A 147 1.56 15.06 -17.88
N GLY A 148 1.82 14.83 -19.17
CA GLY A 148 3.17 14.90 -19.75
C GLY A 148 4.07 13.69 -19.49
N MET A 149 3.64 12.70 -18.69
CA MET A 149 4.50 11.57 -18.33
C MET A 149 4.86 10.68 -19.52
N VAL A 150 3.91 10.41 -20.42
CA VAL A 150 4.16 9.63 -21.65
C VAL A 150 5.25 10.28 -22.51
N ALA A 151 5.17 11.60 -22.70
CA ALA A 151 6.17 12.35 -23.44
C ALA A 151 7.54 12.32 -22.73
N ALA A 152 7.56 12.49 -21.41
CA ALA A 152 8.79 12.42 -20.62
C ALA A 152 9.48 11.06 -20.74
N VAL A 153 8.72 9.96 -20.64
CA VAL A 153 9.24 8.59 -20.78
C VAL A 153 9.76 8.32 -22.19
N ASN A 154 9.15 8.89 -23.22
CA ASN A 154 9.62 8.71 -24.61
C ASN A 154 10.73 9.68 -25.03
N SER A 155 11.01 10.72 -24.23
CA SER A 155 11.94 11.80 -24.59
C SER A 155 13.35 11.33 -24.97
N TRP A 156 13.82 10.22 -24.38
CA TRP A 156 15.13 9.66 -24.68
C TRP A 156 15.26 9.16 -26.13
N LYS A 157 14.15 8.78 -26.78
CA LYS A 157 14.12 8.27 -28.16
C LYS A 157 14.55 9.33 -29.18
N HIS A 158 14.26 10.60 -28.91
CA HIS A 158 14.53 11.72 -29.83
C HIS A 158 15.78 12.52 -29.46
N ARG A 159 16.57 12.04 -28.49
CA ARG A 159 17.74 12.75 -28.02
C ARG A 159 18.94 12.46 -28.92
N THR A 160 19.74 13.49 -29.21
CA THR A 160 21.05 13.33 -29.85
C THR A 160 22.01 12.59 -28.92
N VAL A 161 22.63 11.52 -29.42
CA VAL A 161 23.66 10.76 -28.72
C VAL A 161 25.04 11.19 -29.24
N VAL A 162 25.95 11.50 -28.33
CA VAL A 162 27.36 11.78 -28.64
C VAL A 162 28.15 10.53 -28.31
N GLU A 163 28.99 10.08 -29.24
CA GLU A 163 29.81 8.89 -29.04
C GLU A 163 30.76 9.06 -27.85
N GLY A 164 30.85 8.03 -27.00
CA GLY A 164 31.67 8.06 -25.78
C GLY A 164 31.02 8.71 -24.55
N GLU A 165 29.88 9.40 -24.69
CA GLU A 165 29.17 10.01 -23.56
C GLU A 165 27.93 9.19 -23.13
N LEU A 166 27.85 8.86 -21.84
CA LEU A 166 26.68 8.20 -21.24
C LEU A 166 25.89 9.21 -20.42
N LYS A 167 24.74 9.65 -20.92
CA LYS A 167 23.88 10.67 -20.30
C LYS A 167 22.59 10.10 -19.70
N CYS A 168 22.18 8.91 -20.12
CA CYS A 168 21.06 8.18 -19.52
C CYS A 168 21.30 6.66 -19.56
N MET A 169 20.41 5.90 -18.91
CA MET A 169 20.56 4.44 -18.82
C MET A 169 20.56 3.77 -20.20
N GLN A 170 19.77 4.30 -21.15
CA GLN A 170 19.64 3.77 -22.50
C GLN A 170 20.92 3.89 -23.34
N ASP A 171 21.89 4.70 -22.93
CA ASP A 171 23.18 4.79 -23.61
C ASP A 171 24.07 3.57 -23.34
N ALA A 172 23.85 2.91 -22.20
CA ALA A 172 24.64 1.78 -21.77
C ALA A 172 24.50 0.59 -22.72
N ALA A 173 25.60 -0.17 -22.88
CA ALA A 173 25.68 -1.27 -23.85
C ALA A 173 24.56 -2.30 -23.70
N VAL A 174 24.16 -2.63 -22.47
CA VAL A 174 23.12 -3.63 -22.18
C VAL A 174 21.81 -3.31 -22.92
N TRP A 175 21.38 -2.05 -22.90
CA TRP A 175 20.11 -1.63 -23.53
C TRP A 175 20.10 -1.83 -25.05
N LYS A 176 21.27 -1.77 -25.69
CA LYS A 176 21.44 -1.96 -27.14
C LYS A 176 21.46 -3.44 -27.52
N THR A 177 21.78 -4.32 -26.56
CA THR A 177 21.91 -5.78 -26.79
C THR A 177 20.64 -6.59 -26.51
N ILE A 178 19.65 -6.03 -25.81
CA ILE A 178 18.41 -6.74 -25.49
C ILE A 178 17.60 -6.96 -26.78
N LYS A 179 17.20 -8.21 -27.01
CA LYS A 179 16.43 -8.62 -28.17
C LYS A 179 14.96 -8.85 -27.82
N ASP A 180 14.06 -8.58 -28.77
CA ASP A 180 12.66 -8.99 -28.71
C ASP A 180 12.50 -10.47 -29.11
N ALA A 181 11.26 -10.96 -29.10
CA ALA A 181 10.93 -12.34 -29.49
C ALA A 181 11.30 -12.68 -30.95
N ASN A 182 11.47 -11.68 -31.81
CA ASN A 182 11.83 -11.83 -33.22
C ASN A 182 13.35 -11.69 -33.44
N GLY A 183 14.13 -11.40 -32.40
CA GLY A 183 15.58 -11.21 -32.47
C GLY A 183 16.03 -9.79 -32.83
N HIS A 184 15.10 -8.84 -33.00
CA HIS A 184 15.42 -7.42 -33.21
C HIS A 184 15.75 -6.73 -31.89
N SER A 185 16.39 -5.55 -31.95
CA SER A 185 16.64 -4.77 -30.73
C SER A 185 15.31 -4.39 -30.07
N PHE A 186 15.13 -4.75 -28.80
CA PHE A 186 13.90 -4.46 -28.08
C PHE A 186 13.71 -2.94 -27.93
N PHE A 187 14.74 -2.18 -27.58
CA PHE A 187 14.58 -0.73 -27.35
C PHE A 187 14.80 0.14 -28.60
N PHE A 188 15.46 -0.38 -29.64
CA PHE A 188 15.87 0.40 -30.82
C PHE A 188 15.43 -0.22 -32.15
N GLY A 189 14.64 -1.30 -32.13
CA GLY A 189 14.16 -1.99 -33.32
C GLY A 189 12.94 -1.34 -33.98
N PRO A 190 12.29 -2.05 -34.91
CA PRO A 190 11.04 -1.58 -35.53
C PRO A 190 9.91 -1.38 -34.50
N GLY A 191 9.01 -0.43 -34.78
CA GLY A 191 7.81 -0.18 -33.95
C GLY A 191 8.05 0.55 -32.63
N VAL A 192 9.28 1.03 -32.37
CA VAL A 192 9.59 1.75 -31.11
C VAL A 192 8.77 3.01 -30.91
N ASP A 193 8.27 3.64 -31.97
CA ASP A 193 7.46 4.86 -31.88
C ASP A 193 5.97 4.58 -31.67
N GLU A 194 5.53 3.34 -31.90
CA GLU A 194 4.12 2.93 -31.79
C GLU A 194 3.74 2.51 -30.36
N GLU A 195 4.73 2.17 -29.53
CA GLU A 195 4.50 1.71 -28.16
C GLU A 195 5.52 2.26 -27.14
N ILE A 196 5.15 2.16 -25.86
CA ILE A 196 6.05 2.50 -24.74
C ILE A 196 6.78 1.23 -24.31
N ARG A 197 8.09 1.21 -24.55
CA ARG A 197 8.99 0.14 -24.09
C ARG A 197 9.70 0.59 -22.82
N LEU A 198 9.46 -0.10 -21.73
CA LEU A 198 10.01 0.22 -20.42
C LEU A 198 11.08 -0.78 -20.02
N GLY A 199 12.28 -0.30 -19.73
CA GLY A 199 13.24 -1.06 -18.94
C GLY A 199 13.04 -0.71 -17.46
N VAL A 200 12.74 -1.72 -16.67
CA VAL A 200 12.51 -1.58 -15.22
C VAL A 200 13.78 -2.01 -14.52
N SER A 201 14.48 -1.06 -13.92
CA SER A 201 15.59 -1.34 -13.02
C SER A 201 15.08 -1.40 -11.59
N PHE A 202 15.62 -2.35 -10.84
CA PHE A 202 15.24 -2.58 -9.46
C PHE A 202 16.47 -2.60 -8.60
N SER A 203 16.53 -1.64 -7.69
CA SER A 203 17.62 -1.50 -6.73
C SER A 203 17.01 -1.56 -5.33
N LEU A 204 17.50 -2.49 -4.52
CA LEU A 204 17.10 -2.64 -3.13
C LEU A 204 18.26 -2.26 -2.23
N ASP A 205 18.07 -1.19 -1.46
CA ASP A 205 18.96 -0.86 -0.35
C ASP A 205 18.23 -1.25 0.95
N TRP A 206 18.79 -2.21 1.69
CA TRP A 206 18.17 -2.78 2.88
C TRP A 206 19.03 -2.54 4.11
N TYR A 207 18.40 -2.05 5.19
CA TYR A 207 19.02 -1.96 6.50
C TYR A 207 18.32 -2.89 7.50
N ALA A 208 19.06 -3.85 8.05
CA ALA A 208 18.56 -4.68 9.14
C ALA A 208 18.66 -3.90 10.46
N ARG A 209 17.56 -3.31 10.93
CA ARG A 209 17.53 -2.70 12.27
C ARG A 209 17.42 -3.79 13.34
N SER A 210 18.34 -3.77 14.30
CA SER A 210 18.33 -4.65 15.47
C SER A 210 17.13 -4.39 16.38
N LYS A 211 16.76 -5.45 17.10
CA LYS A 211 15.55 -5.65 17.92
C LYS A 211 15.25 -4.48 18.87
N SER A 212 13.98 -4.05 18.92
CA SER A 212 13.42 -3.39 20.11
C SER A 212 12.24 -4.20 20.63
N SER A 213 11.99 -4.14 21.93
CA SER A 213 10.93 -4.86 22.67
C SER A 213 9.50 -4.53 22.24
N PHE A 214 9.31 -3.65 21.26
CA PHE A 214 8.02 -3.14 20.81
C PHE A 214 7.65 -3.52 19.37
N ALA A 215 8.49 -4.27 18.66
CA ALA A 215 8.18 -4.77 17.32
C ALA A 215 8.79 -6.16 17.10
N SER A 216 7.98 -7.12 16.66
CA SER A 216 8.48 -8.42 16.20
C SER A 216 9.50 -8.20 15.09
N SER A 217 10.65 -8.87 15.24
CA SER A 217 11.83 -8.71 14.40
C SER A 217 11.53 -9.25 13.00
N GLY A 218 11.53 -8.37 12.02
CA GLY A 218 11.24 -8.75 10.64
C GLY A 218 10.96 -7.52 9.79
N SER A 219 11.92 -6.61 9.67
CA SER A 219 12.03 -5.97 8.36
C SER A 219 12.69 -7.04 7.49
N SER A 220 11.87 -7.91 6.94
CA SER A 220 12.14 -8.75 5.78
C SER A 220 10.99 -8.49 4.82
N GLY A 221 11.27 -7.89 3.67
CA GLY A 221 10.30 -7.68 2.61
C GLY A 221 10.58 -8.66 1.49
N ALA A 222 9.62 -9.53 1.16
CA ALA A 222 9.63 -10.18 -0.14
C ALA A 222 9.39 -9.09 -1.19
N MET A 223 10.20 -9.10 -2.24
CA MET A 223 10.28 -8.00 -3.15
C MET A 223 10.42 -8.58 -4.57
N SER A 224 9.32 -8.49 -5.32
CA SER A 224 9.17 -9.09 -6.64
C SER A 224 8.29 -8.19 -7.50
N PHE A 225 8.40 -8.35 -8.83
CA PHE A 225 7.45 -7.82 -9.79
C PHE A 225 6.43 -8.89 -10.19
#